data_AF-A0A930TRX8-F1
#
_entry.id   AF-A0A930TRX8-F1
#
_cell.length_a   1.000
_cell.length_b   1.000
_cell.length_c   1.000
_cell.angle_alpha   90.00
_cell.angle_beta   90.00
_cell.angle_gamma   90.00
#
_symmetry.space_group_name_H-M   'P 1'
#
loop_
_entity.id
_entity.type
_entity.pdbx_description
1 polymer ?
#
loop_
_entity_poly.entity_id
_entity_poly.type
_entity_poly.pdbx_seq_one_letter_code
_entity_poly.pdbx_strand_id
1 'polypeptide(L)'
;MAPINTRVVRRSQALYAQWGEPYGQDFTYQECLTFDSPFARLQAAGVTAGMAVLGGAIAQPWLRPALKALLPKPGTGPSEKNMDSGWFRCELVGESRDGHRVHGHIQDQGDPGNRATVKFLCESALCLALRLNALPGGRSRGGILTPAAGLGDVLAARLQDAGMSIAVS
;
A
#
# COMPACT_ATOMS: atom_id res chain seq x y z
N MET A 1 3.20 4.91 -5.77
CA MET A 1 2.42 3.67 -5.99
C MET A 1 0.96 3.92 -6.36
N ALA A 2 0.52 5.19 -6.34
CA ALA A 2 -0.83 5.63 -6.67
C ALA A 2 -1.53 4.91 -7.84
N PRO A 3 -0.89 4.67 -9.01
CA PRO A 3 -1.60 4.06 -10.14
C PRO A 3 -2.14 2.65 -9.86
N ILE A 4 -1.51 1.90 -8.95
CA ILE A 4 -1.90 0.54 -8.57
C ILE A 4 -2.89 0.58 -7.39
N ASN A 5 -2.48 1.20 -6.28
CA ASN A 5 -3.23 1.19 -5.03
C ASN A 5 -4.60 1.89 -5.15
N THR A 6 -4.71 2.96 -5.94
CA THR A 6 -5.99 3.65 -6.17
C THR A 6 -7.07 2.70 -6.70
N ARG A 7 -6.71 1.70 -7.49
CA ARG A 7 -7.65 0.69 -8.01
C ARG A 7 -8.12 -0.25 -6.91
N VAL A 8 -7.22 -0.66 -6.02
CA VAL A 8 -7.54 -1.50 -4.86
C VAL A 8 -8.46 -0.75 -3.90
N VAL A 9 -8.16 0.50 -3.56
CA VAL A 9 -8.99 1.34 -2.67
C VAL A 9 -10.37 1.59 -3.28
N ARG A 10 -10.44 1.93 -4.57
CA ARG A 10 -11.72 2.10 -5.27
C ARG A 10 -12.52 0.81 -5.33
N ARG A 11 -11.87 -0.36 -5.46
CA ARG A 11 -12.54 -1.66 -5.40
C ARG A 11 -13.11 -1.93 -4.01
N SER A 12 -12.36 -1.64 -2.95
CA SER A 12 -12.89 -1.71 -1.56
C SER A 12 -14.11 -0.83 -1.40
N GLN A 13 -14.03 0.44 -1.85
CA GLN A 13 -15.15 1.37 -1.77
C GLN A 13 -16.39 0.87 -2.53
N ALA A 14 -16.21 0.33 -3.74
CA ALA A 14 -17.31 -0.23 -4.52
C ALA A 14 -17.96 -1.44 -3.83
N LEU A 15 -17.16 -2.31 -3.19
CA LEU A 15 -17.66 -3.45 -2.42
C LEU A 15 -18.48 -3.00 -1.20
N TYR A 16 -17.93 -2.09 -0.41
CA TYR A 16 -18.61 -1.55 0.77
C TYR A 16 -19.89 -0.80 0.41
N ALA A 17 -19.90 -0.04 -0.70
CA ALA A 17 -21.11 0.59 -1.22
C ALA A 17 -22.19 -0.42 -1.62
N GLN A 18 -21.82 -1.54 -2.25
CA GLN A 18 -22.76 -2.63 -2.58
C GLN A 18 -23.39 -3.27 -1.33
N TRP A 19 -22.69 -3.20 -0.20
CA TRP A 19 -23.16 -3.71 1.09
C TRP A 19 -23.85 -2.65 1.97
N GLY A 20 -24.06 -1.44 1.45
CA GLY A 20 -24.71 -0.34 2.19
C GLY A 20 -23.81 0.35 3.22
N GLU A 21 -22.50 0.16 3.14
CA GLU A 21 -21.49 0.71 4.07
C GLU A 21 -20.44 1.60 3.35
N PRO A 22 -20.80 2.49 2.40
CA PRO A 22 -19.81 3.24 1.63
C PRO A 22 -18.95 4.15 2.51
N TYR A 23 -17.71 4.40 2.10
CA TYR A 23 -16.80 5.36 2.74
C TYR A 23 -17.30 6.82 2.66
N GLY A 24 -18.32 7.09 1.85
CA GLY A 24 -18.87 8.43 1.58
C GLY A 24 -19.37 8.56 0.14
N GLN A 25 -20.29 9.50 -0.11
CA GLN A 25 -20.89 9.74 -1.43
C GLN A 25 -19.85 10.25 -2.45
N ASP A 26 -18.97 11.16 -2.01
CA ASP A 26 -17.95 11.81 -2.85
C ASP A 26 -16.53 11.36 -2.45
N PHE A 27 -16.35 10.07 -2.15
CA PHE A 27 -15.06 9.56 -1.69
C PHE A 27 -13.96 9.78 -2.74
N THR A 28 -12.90 10.49 -2.33
CA THR A 28 -11.69 10.70 -3.14
C THR A 28 -10.49 10.08 -2.45
N TYR A 29 -9.50 9.66 -3.25
CA TYR A 29 -8.28 9.05 -2.75
C TYR A 29 -7.09 9.46 -3.62
N GLN A 30 -6.02 9.91 -2.96
CA GLN A 30 -4.77 10.29 -3.59
C GLN A 30 -3.60 9.78 -2.75
N GLU A 31 -2.50 9.44 -3.41
CA GLU A 31 -1.22 9.16 -2.76
C GLU A 31 -0.17 10.12 -3.30
N CYS A 32 0.71 10.57 -2.42
CA CYS A 32 1.89 11.34 -2.77
C CYS A 32 3.09 10.84 -1.98
N LEU A 33 4.28 11.14 -2.50
CA LEU A 33 5.52 11.02 -1.74
C LEU A 33 5.83 12.40 -1.18
N THR A 34 6.07 12.46 0.12
CA THR A 34 6.46 13.69 0.82
C THR A 34 7.97 13.77 0.95
N PHE A 35 8.48 14.99 0.96
CA PHE A 35 9.90 15.28 1.13
C PHE A 35 10.04 16.35 2.20
N ASP A 36 11.11 16.25 3.00
CA ASP A 36 11.36 17.17 4.09
C ASP A 36 12.10 18.43 3.62
N SER A 37 11.83 19.54 4.32
CA SER A 37 12.48 20.83 4.10
C SER A 37 14.00 20.75 4.37
N PRO A 38 14.81 21.66 3.79
CA PRO A 38 14.43 22.84 3.01
C PRO A 38 14.28 22.63 1.50
N PHE A 39 14.74 21.49 0.96
CA PHE A 39 14.79 21.25 -0.49
C PHE A 39 13.60 20.43 -1.02
N ALA A 40 12.54 20.27 -0.23
CA ALA A 40 11.37 19.45 -0.56
C ALA A 40 10.82 19.71 -1.98
N ARG A 41 10.68 20.97 -2.40
CA ARG A 41 10.16 21.31 -3.74
C ARG A 41 11.08 20.85 -4.86
N LEU A 42 12.40 21.02 -4.69
CA LEU A 42 13.39 20.60 -5.68
C LEU A 42 13.46 19.07 -5.76
N GLN A 43 13.44 18.37 -4.62
CA GLN A 43 13.42 16.91 -4.55
C GLN A 43 12.14 16.35 -5.19
N ALA A 44 10.98 16.91 -4.86
CA ALA A 44 9.70 16.51 -5.45
C ALA A 44 9.68 16.72 -6.98
N ALA A 45 10.17 17.87 -7.46
CA ALA A 45 10.28 18.14 -8.89
C ALA A 45 11.23 17.16 -9.57
N GLY A 46 12.39 16.89 -8.97
CA GLY A 46 13.39 15.96 -9.48
C GLY A 46 12.87 14.53 -9.58
N VAL A 47 12.22 14.02 -8.53
CA VAL A 47 11.62 12.67 -8.53
C VAL A 47 10.48 12.59 -9.54
N THR A 48 9.62 13.62 -9.62
CA THR A 48 8.53 13.65 -10.60
C THR A 48 9.05 13.61 -12.03
N ALA A 49 10.02 14.46 -12.36
CA ALA A 49 10.64 14.49 -13.69
C ALA A 49 11.37 13.18 -13.99
N GLY A 50 12.13 12.64 -13.04
CA GLY A 50 12.83 11.37 -13.17
C GLY A 50 11.90 10.20 -13.44
N MET A 51 10.77 10.11 -12.73
CA MET A 51 9.74 9.10 -12.98
C MET A 51 9.09 9.25 -14.35
N ALA A 52 8.81 10.47 -14.80
CA ALA A 52 8.26 10.72 -16.13
C ALA A 52 9.24 10.30 -17.25
N VAL A 53 10.52 10.65 -17.11
CA VAL A 53 11.58 10.23 -18.04
C VAL A 53 11.73 8.72 -18.06
N LEU A 54 11.80 8.06 -16.90
CA LEU A 54 11.92 6.60 -16.81
C LEU A 54 10.70 5.90 -17.41
N GLY A 55 9.48 6.40 -17.12
CA GLY A 55 8.25 5.88 -17.72
C GLY A 55 8.25 6.01 -19.24
N GLY A 56 8.69 7.15 -19.76
CA GLY A 56 8.87 7.37 -21.21
C GLY A 56 9.89 6.40 -21.81
N ALA A 57 11.03 6.19 -21.14
CA ALA A 57 12.07 5.27 -21.60
C ALA A 57 11.58 3.81 -21.65
N ILE A 58 10.85 3.34 -20.62
CA ILE A 58 10.28 1.98 -20.57
C ILE A 58 9.26 1.75 -21.71
N ALA A 59 8.52 2.79 -22.10
CA ALA A 59 7.56 2.73 -23.20
C ALA A 59 8.23 2.56 -24.58
N GLN A 60 9.53 2.88 -24.71
CA GLN A 60 10.27 2.76 -25.96
C GLN A 60 10.88 1.36 -26.12
N PRO A 61 10.45 0.54 -27.12
CA PRO A 61 10.92 -0.84 -27.27
C PRO A 61 12.43 -0.97 -27.48
N TRP A 62 13.05 -0.01 -28.17
CA TRP A 62 14.48 -0.02 -28.50
C TRP A 62 15.39 0.25 -27.29
N LEU A 63 14.87 0.88 -26.22
CA LEU A 63 15.61 1.10 -24.97
C LEU A 63 15.58 -0.11 -24.02
N ARG A 64 14.67 -1.06 -24.24
CA ARG A 64 14.48 -2.21 -23.33
C ARG A 64 15.74 -3.04 -23.06
N PRO A 65 16.62 -3.36 -24.04
CA PRO A 65 17.82 -4.16 -23.77
C PRO A 65 18.77 -3.47 -22.79
N ALA A 66 18.97 -2.15 -22.96
CA ALA A 66 19.82 -1.36 -22.09
C ALA A 66 19.22 -1.22 -20.69
N LEU A 67 17.91 -0.94 -20.60
CA LEU A 67 17.21 -0.87 -19.31
C LEU A 67 17.26 -2.20 -18.55
N LYS A 68 17.12 -3.34 -19.25
CA LYS A 68 17.21 -4.67 -18.65
C LYS A 68 18.60 -4.98 -18.10
N ALA A 69 19.66 -4.48 -18.73
CA ALA A 69 21.04 -4.66 -18.27
C ALA A 69 21.35 -3.88 -16.98
N LEU A 70 20.61 -2.80 -16.70
CA LEU A 70 20.76 -1.98 -15.49
C LEU A 70 19.95 -2.52 -14.30
N LEU A 71 18.97 -3.39 -14.55
CA LEU A 71 18.13 -3.97 -13.51
C LEU A 71 18.79 -5.19 -12.86
N PRO A 72 18.48 -5.48 -11.58
CA PRO A 72 18.89 -6.73 -10.95
C PRO A 72 18.47 -7.95 -11.78
N LYS A 73 19.31 -8.98 -11.79
CA LYS A 73 18.98 -10.22 -12.51
C LYS A 73 17.80 -10.90 -11.80
N PRO A 74 16.92 -11.59 -12.53
CA PRO A 74 15.89 -12.41 -11.91
C PRO A 74 16.51 -13.37 -10.88
N GLY A 75 15.91 -13.45 -9.69
CA GLY A 75 16.40 -14.29 -8.58
C GLY A 75 17.46 -13.66 -7.69
N THR A 76 18.06 -12.51 -8.06
CA THR A 76 19.02 -11.80 -7.20
C THR A 76 18.33 -10.75 -6.35
N GLY A 77 17.40 -11.19 -5.50
CA GLY A 77 16.69 -10.32 -4.56
C GLY A 77 17.64 -9.48 -3.68
N PRO A 78 17.12 -8.49 -2.94
CA PRO A 78 17.94 -7.72 -2.02
C PRO A 78 18.64 -8.63 -0.99
N SER A 79 19.82 -8.23 -0.54
CA SER A 79 20.50 -8.95 0.54
C SER A 79 19.69 -8.88 1.83
N GLU A 80 19.88 -9.86 2.71
CA GLU A 80 19.24 -9.88 4.04
C GLU A 80 19.49 -8.60 4.83
N LYS A 81 20.73 -8.10 4.79
CA LYS A 81 21.06 -6.81 5.41
C LYS A 81 20.22 -5.66 4.87
N ASN A 82 20.07 -5.54 3.54
CA ASN A 82 19.27 -4.47 2.94
C ASN A 82 17.79 -4.60 3.29
N MET A 83 17.30 -5.84 3.32
CA MET A 83 15.95 -6.18 3.71
C MET A 83 15.66 -5.78 5.17
N ASP A 84 16.55 -6.13 6.08
CA ASP A 84 16.36 -5.91 7.52
C ASP A 84 16.59 -4.45 7.93
N SER A 85 17.49 -3.73 7.25
CA SER A 85 17.75 -2.31 7.51
C SER A 85 16.74 -1.37 6.87
N GLY A 86 15.90 -1.87 5.96
CA GLY A 86 14.87 -1.08 5.30
C GLY A 86 13.74 -0.69 6.25
N TRP A 87 12.91 0.26 5.85
CA TRP A 87 11.72 0.66 6.60
C TRP A 87 10.73 1.34 5.65
N PHE A 88 9.49 1.50 6.10
CA PHE A 88 8.53 2.39 5.44
C PHE A 88 7.65 3.09 6.47
N ARG A 89 7.12 4.25 6.07
CA ARG A 89 6.12 5.01 6.82
C ARG A 89 5.09 5.57 5.86
N CYS A 90 3.82 5.42 6.21
CA CYS A 90 2.69 6.00 5.51
C CYS A 90 1.89 6.85 6.49
N GLU A 91 1.69 8.12 6.12
CA GLU A 91 0.75 9.02 6.77
C GLU A 91 -0.55 9.02 5.97
N LEU A 92 -1.66 8.80 6.64
CA LEU A 92 -3.01 8.83 6.07
C LEU A 92 -3.72 10.04 6.65
N VAL A 93 -4.35 10.83 5.78
CA VAL A 93 -5.19 11.96 6.19
C VAL A 93 -6.58 11.72 5.63
N GLY A 94 -7.54 11.50 6.52
CA GLY A 94 -8.95 11.46 6.19
C GLY A 94 -9.59 12.81 6.48
N GLU A 95 -10.32 13.36 5.51
CA GLU A 95 -11.10 14.58 5.69
C GLU A 95 -12.56 14.29 5.37
N SER A 96 -13.45 14.56 6.31
CA SER A 96 -14.89 14.47 6.13
C SER A 96 -15.46 15.74 5.47
N ARG A 97 -16.69 15.64 4.95
CA ARG A 97 -17.39 16.78 4.34
C ARG A 97 -17.54 17.98 5.28
N ASP A 98 -17.68 17.72 6.58
CA ASP A 98 -17.84 18.75 7.61
C ASP A 98 -16.48 19.26 8.14
N GLY A 99 -15.38 18.96 7.43
CA GLY A 99 -14.03 19.43 7.72
C GLY A 99 -13.34 18.71 8.88
N HIS A 100 -13.96 17.68 9.47
CA HIS A 100 -13.29 16.88 10.50
C HIS A 100 -12.17 16.07 9.87
N ARG A 101 -10.99 16.12 10.48
CA ARG A 101 -9.80 15.43 10.03
C ARG A 101 -9.41 14.33 11.00
N VAL A 102 -8.98 13.21 10.45
CA VAL A 102 -8.39 12.10 11.19
C VAL A 102 -7.04 11.78 10.56
N HIS A 103 -6.07 11.43 11.41
CA HIS A 103 -4.72 11.11 11.01
C HIS A 103 -4.45 9.64 11.31
N GLY A 104 -4.06 8.88 10.30
CA GLY A 104 -3.59 7.51 10.44
C GLY A 104 -2.10 7.42 10.17
N HIS A 105 -1.41 6.51 10.85
CA HIS A 105 -0.04 6.18 10.53
C HIS A 105 0.17 4.68 10.46
N ILE A 106 0.94 4.24 9.47
CA ILE A 106 1.38 2.86 9.29
C ILE A 106 2.90 2.88 9.11
N GLN A 107 3.61 2.11 9.91
CA GLN A 107 5.07 2.00 9.81
C GLN A 107 5.57 0.61 10.23
N ASP A 108 6.68 0.19 9.66
CA ASP A 108 7.31 -1.10 9.97
C ASP A 108 8.83 -1.05 9.74
N GLN A 109 9.54 -1.93 10.45
CA GLN A 109 10.95 -2.23 10.20
C GLN A 109 11.04 -3.38 9.20
N GLY A 110 11.86 -3.20 8.17
CA GLY A 110 11.96 -4.09 7.02
C GLY A 110 11.62 -3.35 5.73
N ASP A 111 12.32 -3.69 4.66
CA ASP A 111 12.08 -3.05 3.37
C ASP A 111 10.65 -3.31 2.85
N PRO A 112 10.00 -2.30 2.24
CA PRO A 112 8.63 -2.45 1.75
C PRO A 112 8.52 -3.45 0.59
N GLY A 113 9.61 -3.68 -0.15
CA GLY A 113 9.63 -4.53 -1.35
C GLY A 113 9.70 -6.02 -1.05
N ASN A 114 10.18 -6.42 0.13
CA ASN A 114 10.34 -7.81 0.52
C ASN A 114 9.84 -8.08 1.94
N ARG A 115 10.52 -7.62 3.00
CA ARG A 115 10.17 -8.01 4.39
C ARG A 115 8.72 -7.65 4.74
N ALA A 116 8.30 -6.42 4.48
CA ALA A 116 6.92 -6.02 4.74
C ALA A 116 5.93 -6.80 3.85
N THR A 117 6.27 -7.00 2.58
CA THR A 117 5.41 -7.74 1.63
C THR A 117 5.22 -9.21 2.03
N VAL A 118 6.28 -9.88 2.48
CA VAL A 118 6.21 -11.25 3.01
C VAL A 118 5.38 -11.27 4.29
N LYS A 119 5.55 -10.31 5.20
CA LYS A 119 4.72 -10.16 6.39
C LYS A 119 3.24 -10.03 6.03
N PHE A 120 2.89 -9.15 5.09
CA PHE A 120 1.51 -8.99 4.61
C PHE A 120 0.93 -10.29 4.05
N LEU A 121 1.71 -11.02 3.25
CA LEU A 121 1.29 -12.28 2.64
C LEU A 121 1.04 -13.36 3.72
N CYS A 122 2.00 -13.55 4.62
CA CYS A 122 1.90 -14.55 5.70
C CYS A 122 0.74 -14.24 6.63
N GLU A 123 0.59 -12.99 7.08
CA GLU A 123 -0.50 -12.63 7.99
C GLU A 123 -1.87 -12.69 7.32
N SER A 124 -1.97 -12.40 6.02
CA SER A 124 -3.19 -12.61 5.26
C SER A 124 -3.56 -14.10 5.19
N ALA A 125 -2.60 -14.98 4.94
CA ALA A 125 -2.84 -16.43 4.94
C ALA A 125 -3.27 -16.93 6.33
N LEU A 126 -2.66 -16.43 7.40
CA LEU A 126 -3.01 -16.78 8.77
C LEU A 126 -4.39 -16.24 9.19
N CYS A 127 -4.83 -15.08 8.69
CA CYS A 127 -6.21 -14.62 8.84
C CYS A 127 -7.20 -15.67 8.31
N LEU A 128 -6.97 -16.12 7.07
CA LEU A 128 -7.85 -17.08 6.40
C LEU A 128 -7.84 -18.44 7.10
N ALA A 129 -6.68 -18.93 7.52
CA ALA A 129 -6.52 -20.23 8.14
C ALA A 129 -7.04 -20.29 9.58
N LEU A 130 -6.83 -19.23 10.37
CA LEU A 130 -7.00 -19.28 11.84
C LEU A 130 -8.14 -18.40 12.37
N ARG A 131 -8.71 -17.52 11.54
CA ARG A 131 -9.69 -16.50 11.97
C ARG A 131 -10.88 -16.37 11.02
N LEU A 132 -11.23 -17.43 10.29
CA LEU A 132 -12.30 -17.42 9.29
C LEU A 132 -13.64 -16.86 9.80
N ASN A 133 -14.04 -17.19 11.03
CA ASN A 133 -15.30 -16.73 11.63
C ASN A 133 -15.29 -15.25 12.05
N ALA A 134 -14.12 -14.62 12.15
CA ALA A 134 -13.96 -13.21 12.51
C ALA A 134 -13.81 -12.30 11.28
N LEU A 135 -13.68 -12.87 10.07
CA LEU A 135 -13.49 -12.08 8.86
C LEU A 135 -14.75 -11.28 8.49
N PRO A 136 -14.61 -10.07 7.92
CA PRO A 136 -15.73 -9.20 7.58
C PRO A 136 -16.81 -9.89 6.75
N GLY A 137 -18.05 -9.82 7.22
CA GLY A 137 -19.24 -10.40 6.58
C GLY A 137 -19.27 -11.93 6.46
N GLY A 138 -18.34 -12.65 7.10
CA GLY A 138 -18.37 -14.10 7.23
C GLY A 138 -18.67 -14.83 5.92
N ARG A 139 -19.64 -15.75 5.94
CA ARG A 139 -20.03 -16.54 4.75
C ARG A 139 -20.89 -15.79 3.73
N SER A 140 -21.41 -14.60 4.05
CA SER A 140 -22.28 -13.84 3.14
C SER A 140 -21.51 -12.95 2.19
N ARG A 141 -20.25 -12.61 2.50
CA ARG A 141 -19.34 -11.87 1.61
C ARG A 141 -18.37 -12.86 0.93
N GLY A 142 -18.19 -12.74 -0.38
CA GLY A 142 -17.35 -13.65 -1.16
C GLY A 142 -16.97 -13.12 -2.54
N GLY A 143 -16.19 -13.91 -3.29
CA GLY A 143 -15.65 -13.54 -4.60
C GLY A 143 -14.26 -12.90 -4.53
N ILE A 144 -13.96 -11.99 -5.47
CA ILE A 144 -12.66 -11.28 -5.50
C ILE A 144 -12.75 -10.06 -4.58
N LEU A 145 -12.28 -10.26 -3.35
CA LEU A 145 -12.24 -9.25 -2.29
C LEU A 145 -10.86 -8.59 -2.21
N THR A 146 -10.83 -7.37 -1.66
CA THR A 146 -9.60 -6.68 -1.28
C THR A 146 -9.23 -7.03 0.16
N PRO A 147 -7.98 -6.80 0.61
CA PRO A 147 -7.60 -6.99 2.00
C PRO A 147 -8.52 -6.24 2.97
N ALA A 148 -8.89 -4.99 2.65
CA ALA A 148 -9.79 -4.18 3.47
C ALA A 148 -11.22 -4.77 3.56
N ALA A 149 -11.72 -5.39 2.49
CA ALA A 149 -13.08 -5.93 2.44
C ALA A 149 -13.19 -7.39 2.91
N GLY A 150 -12.13 -8.18 2.77
CA GLY A 150 -12.13 -9.62 3.07
C GLY A 150 -11.38 -10.01 4.34
N LEU A 151 -10.45 -9.17 4.82
CA LEU A 151 -9.66 -9.44 6.03
C LEU A 151 -9.88 -8.35 7.09
N GLY A 152 -9.97 -7.08 6.67
CA GLY A 152 -10.33 -5.95 7.52
C GLY A 152 -9.46 -5.84 8.78
N ASP A 153 -10.10 -5.51 9.90
CA ASP A 153 -9.44 -5.30 11.18
C ASP A 153 -8.74 -6.57 11.72
N VAL A 154 -9.16 -7.76 11.28
CA VAL A 154 -8.47 -9.01 11.64
C VAL A 154 -7.04 -9.00 11.12
N LEU A 155 -6.81 -8.51 9.89
CA LEU A 155 -5.46 -8.36 9.36
C LEU A 155 -4.70 -7.24 10.06
N ALA A 156 -5.36 -6.12 10.35
CA ALA A 156 -4.72 -5.00 11.04
C ALA A 156 -4.19 -5.42 12.43
N ALA A 157 -5.01 -6.11 13.22
CA ALA A 157 -4.62 -6.63 14.53
C ALA A 157 -3.46 -7.64 14.42
N ARG A 158 -3.49 -8.55 13.45
CA ARG A 158 -2.39 -9.50 13.24
C ARG A 158 -1.08 -8.83 12.82
N LEU A 159 -1.16 -7.79 11.99
CA LEU A 159 0.03 -7.03 11.61
C LEU A 159 0.61 -6.27 12.80
N GLN A 160 -0.25 -5.74 13.69
CA GLN A 160 0.20 -5.17 14.96
C GLN A 160 0.88 -6.20 15.86
N ASP A 161 0.29 -7.39 16.01
CA ASP A 161 0.90 -8.51 16.73
C ASP A 161 2.26 -8.94 16.12
N ALA A 162 2.41 -8.79 14.81
CA ALA A 162 3.66 -9.04 14.06
C ALA A 162 4.63 -7.84 14.06
N GLY A 163 4.42 -6.86 14.95
CA GLY A 163 5.33 -5.74 15.21
C GLY A 163 5.13 -4.50 14.33
N MET A 164 4.08 -4.45 13.50
CA MET A 164 3.76 -3.27 12.70
C MET A 164 3.05 -2.22 13.57
N SER A 165 3.39 -0.95 13.41
CA SER A 165 2.67 0.13 14.08
C SER A 165 1.57 0.65 13.15
N ILE A 166 0.33 0.47 13.57
CA ILE A 166 -0.89 0.94 12.89
C ILE A 166 -1.72 1.69 13.92
N ALA A 167 -1.99 2.97 13.72
CA ALA A 167 -2.90 3.70 14.61
C ALA A 167 -3.58 4.87 13.89
N VAL A 168 -4.70 5.30 14.49
CA VAL A 168 -5.53 6.42 14.04
C VAL A 168 -5.73 7.36 15.23
N SER A 169 -5.59 8.67 14.99
CA SER A 169 -5.72 9.76 15.96
C SER A 169 -6.54 10.91 15.42
#